data_AF-A0A3N9NSB8-F1
#
_entry.id   AF-A0A3N9NSB8-F1
#
_cell.length_a   1.000
_cell.length_b   1.000
_cell.length_c   1.000
_cell.angle_alpha   90.00
_cell.angle_beta   90.00
_cell.angle_gamma   90.00
#
_symmetry.space_group_name_H-M   'P 1'
#
loop_
_entity.id
_entity.type
_entity.pdbx_description
1 polymer ?
#
loop_
_entity_poly.entity_id
_entity_poly.type
_entity_poly.pdbx_seq_one_letter_code
_entity_poly.pdbx_strand_id
1 'polypeptide(L)'
;MRKCILILIFVFAPINSLFSNPIVLPQAFISEFKFDGNNNWYLEIDFEYSMPFQKQDFDSICISSRDGFSRIRLDNIQDNTDIFVVTSDSLMTSLSINRDGDDIKLHSFLSDLPYDVGVDSLCFGNLSGSVIDSIQTGYSVTRIGYYLFSKDKSPTIGLPNDTCGTCGTLYGRIYDKNNISVTTGNFKLDNPVFFRNDGTYFTRVFSRKAICRFIIYNYMPGGSRTVRIDSLRLNINPDSLYESDIHFQTDYLVGLKDSYQQPISDLEVLNYPNPFNSRTNFKVQIPPNLQNEKMNIDIFNVIGQKIVSIKVMNNSLLYWDGKDYYGNQVSSGRYHYQLRSGNKVYKNGSVILLK
;
A
#
# COMPACT_ATOMS: atom_id res chain seq x y z
N MET A 1 -38.87 51.57 40.18
CA MET A 1 -39.11 50.78 38.95
C MET A 1 -38.13 49.61 38.93
N ARG A 2 -38.63 48.37 39.03
CA ARG A 2 -37.83 47.13 39.05
C ARG A 2 -37.22 46.91 37.66
N LYS A 3 -35.89 46.79 37.57
CA LYS A 3 -35.19 46.38 36.34
C LYS A 3 -35.15 44.85 36.32
N CYS A 4 -35.91 44.22 35.44
CA CYS A 4 -35.80 42.79 35.16
C CYS A 4 -34.53 42.55 34.32
N ILE A 5 -33.62 41.73 34.84
CA ILE A 5 -32.45 41.24 34.09
C ILE A 5 -32.90 39.96 33.38
N LEU A 6 -33.01 40.01 32.05
CA LEU A 6 -33.20 38.84 31.20
C LEU A 6 -31.84 38.16 31.02
N ILE A 7 -31.67 36.99 31.65
CA ILE A 7 -30.50 36.14 31.44
C ILE A 7 -30.80 35.26 30.22
N LEU A 8 -30.14 35.54 29.09
CA LEU A 8 -30.13 34.67 27.92
C LEU A 8 -29.21 33.48 28.20
N ILE A 9 -29.80 32.31 28.45
CA ILE A 9 -29.08 31.04 28.52
C ILE A 9 -28.84 30.57 27.08
N PHE A 10 -27.62 30.74 26.58
CA PHE A 10 -27.16 30.07 25.37
C PHE A 10 -26.96 28.58 25.69
N VAL A 11 -27.94 27.76 25.35
CA VAL A 11 -27.76 26.31 25.29
C VAL A 11 -26.90 26.02 24.05
N PHE A 12 -25.60 25.81 24.26
CA PHE A 12 -24.74 25.20 23.25
C PHE A 12 -25.18 23.74 23.08
N ALA A 13 -26.14 23.49 22.19
CA ALA A 13 -26.35 22.16 21.65
C ALA A 13 -25.07 21.77 20.89
N PRO A 14 -24.48 20.58 21.12
CA PRO A 14 -23.36 20.12 20.32
C PRO A 14 -23.87 20.00 18.88
N ILE A 15 -23.38 20.90 18.01
CA ILE A 15 -23.46 20.72 16.57
C ILE A 15 -22.58 19.50 16.30
N ASN A 16 -23.18 18.31 16.32
CA ASN A 16 -22.56 17.15 15.70
C ASN A 16 -22.34 17.56 14.24
N SER A 17 -21.09 17.76 13.86
CA SER A 17 -20.69 17.95 12.47
C SER A 17 -21.20 16.74 11.70
N LEU A 18 -22.34 16.89 11.04
CA LEU A 18 -22.76 15.98 9.99
C LEU A 18 -21.73 16.19 8.87
N PHE A 19 -20.74 15.31 8.80
CA PHE A 19 -19.92 15.20 7.61
C PHE A 19 -20.87 14.76 6.50
N SER A 20 -21.21 15.65 5.58
CA SER A 20 -21.84 15.27 4.32
C SER A 20 -21.00 14.15 3.70
N ASN A 21 -21.63 13.04 3.29
CA ASN A 21 -20.92 12.07 2.46
C ASN A 21 -20.33 12.82 1.27
N PRO A 22 -19.01 12.78 1.04
CA PRO A 22 -18.44 13.43 -0.13
C PRO A 22 -19.08 12.81 -1.38
N ILE A 23 -19.63 13.65 -2.25
CA ILE A 23 -20.11 13.22 -3.56
C ILE A 23 -18.85 12.85 -4.35
N VAL A 24 -18.70 11.56 -4.65
CA VAL A 24 -17.65 11.07 -5.52
C VAL A 24 -18.06 11.41 -6.95
N LEU A 25 -17.30 12.26 -7.62
CA LEU A 25 -17.56 12.63 -9.01
C LEU A 25 -16.88 11.63 -9.96
N PRO A 26 -17.44 11.39 -11.16
CA PRO A 26 -16.75 10.63 -12.21
C PRO A 26 -15.39 11.27 -12.51
N GLN A 27 -14.34 10.46 -12.55
CA GLN A 27 -12.97 10.91 -12.85
C GLN A 27 -12.14 9.71 -13.33
N ALA A 28 -11.32 9.91 -14.36
CA ALA A 28 -10.35 8.91 -14.78
C ALA A 28 -9.02 9.08 -14.02
N PHE A 29 -8.37 7.95 -13.71
CA PHE A 29 -7.07 7.91 -13.05
C PHE A 29 -6.06 7.14 -13.89
N ILE A 30 -4.81 7.57 -13.89
CA ILE A 30 -3.68 6.84 -14.45
C ILE A 30 -3.40 5.64 -13.55
N SER A 31 -3.59 4.44 -14.06
CA SER A 31 -3.37 3.19 -13.33
C SER A 31 -1.98 2.62 -13.59
N GLU A 32 -1.56 2.56 -14.86
CA GLU A 32 -0.28 2.00 -15.27
C GLU A 32 0.24 2.67 -16.55
N PHE A 33 1.56 2.89 -16.64
CA PHE A 33 2.17 3.49 -17.83
C PHE A 33 3.46 2.76 -18.22
N LYS A 34 3.68 2.52 -19.51
CA LYS A 34 4.92 1.92 -20.01
C LYS A 34 5.30 2.38 -21.42
N PHE A 35 6.54 2.06 -21.78
CA PHE A 35 7.00 2.06 -23.17
C PHE A 35 7.31 0.64 -23.66
N ASP A 36 7.11 0.39 -24.95
CA ASP A 36 7.62 -0.82 -25.61
C ASP A 36 9.09 -0.67 -26.08
N GLY A 37 9.59 -1.62 -26.86
CA GLY A 37 10.93 -1.57 -27.45
C GLY A 37 11.09 -0.57 -28.60
N ASN A 38 9.98 -0.13 -29.22
CA ASN A 38 9.94 0.77 -30.38
C ASN A 38 9.66 2.22 -30.01
N ASN A 39 9.56 2.53 -28.71
CA ASN A 39 9.20 3.85 -28.20
C ASN A 39 7.74 4.25 -28.37
N ASN A 40 6.86 3.28 -28.57
CA ASN A 40 5.43 3.50 -28.37
C ASN A 40 5.13 3.48 -26.87
N TRP A 41 4.24 4.36 -26.45
CA TRP A 41 3.77 4.44 -25.07
C TRP A 41 2.37 3.84 -24.95
N TYR A 42 2.09 3.30 -23.77
CA TYR A 42 0.78 2.77 -23.39
C TYR A 42 0.43 3.35 -22.03
N LEU A 43 -0.70 4.05 -21.98
CA LEU A 43 -1.23 4.62 -20.74
C LEU A 43 -2.53 3.90 -20.42
N GLU A 44 -2.53 3.13 -19.35
CA GLU A 44 -3.72 2.56 -18.79
C GLU A 44 -4.41 3.59 -17.87
N ILE A 45 -5.72 3.72 -18.05
CA ILE A 45 -6.57 4.51 -17.18
C ILE A 45 -7.66 3.63 -16.57
N ASP A 46 -8.05 3.95 -15.34
CA ASP A 46 -9.15 3.30 -14.63
C ASP A 46 -10.10 4.34 -14.00
N PHE A 47 -11.17 3.83 -13.38
CA PHE A 47 -12.17 4.61 -12.64
C PHE A 47 -12.32 4.08 -11.20
N GLU A 48 -11.31 3.38 -10.66
CA GLU A 48 -11.40 2.62 -9.40
C GLU A 48 -11.81 3.51 -8.21
N TYR A 49 -11.31 4.76 -8.20
CA TYR A 49 -11.55 5.71 -7.12
C TYR A 49 -12.70 6.69 -7.40
N SER A 50 -13.50 6.45 -8.44
CA SER A 50 -14.63 7.29 -8.84
C SER A 50 -15.90 6.47 -9.11
N MET A 51 -16.89 7.12 -9.73
CA MET A 51 -18.07 6.42 -10.24
C MET A 51 -17.69 5.62 -11.50
N PRO A 52 -18.33 4.46 -11.76
CA PRO A 52 -18.10 3.69 -12.99
C PRO A 52 -18.25 4.58 -14.22
N PHE A 53 -17.38 4.40 -15.21
CA PHE A 53 -17.41 5.21 -16.43
C PHE A 53 -18.77 5.13 -17.12
N GLN A 54 -19.46 6.26 -17.24
CA GLN A 54 -20.57 6.45 -18.16
C GLN A 54 -20.20 7.54 -19.13
N LYS A 55 -20.24 7.26 -20.43
CA LYS A 55 -19.87 8.21 -21.47
C LYS A 55 -20.64 9.53 -21.36
N GLN A 56 -21.91 9.47 -20.97
CA GLN A 56 -22.77 10.65 -20.85
C GLN A 56 -22.34 11.61 -19.73
N ASP A 57 -21.56 11.14 -18.75
CA ASP A 57 -21.14 11.97 -17.61
C ASP A 57 -19.94 12.86 -17.98
N PHE A 58 -19.20 12.50 -19.04
CA PHE A 58 -17.99 13.19 -19.49
C PHE A 58 -18.25 14.00 -20.76
N ASP A 59 -17.90 15.29 -20.73
CA ASP A 59 -17.71 16.07 -21.96
C ASP A 59 -16.45 15.59 -22.69
N SER A 60 -15.35 15.46 -21.94
CA SER A 60 -14.09 15.00 -22.49
C SER A 60 -13.13 14.47 -21.42
N ILE A 61 -12.32 13.50 -21.81
CA ILE A 61 -11.11 13.11 -21.08
C ILE A 61 -9.92 13.52 -21.94
N CYS A 62 -8.97 14.22 -21.35
CA CYS A 62 -7.82 14.75 -22.07
C CYS A 62 -6.51 14.33 -21.43
N ILE A 63 -5.50 14.13 -22.25
CA ILE A 63 -4.13 13.86 -21.83
C ILE A 63 -3.27 15.05 -22.21
N SER A 64 -2.47 15.53 -21.27
CA SER A 64 -1.38 16.46 -21.56
C SER A 64 -0.04 15.86 -21.17
N SER A 65 0.98 16.23 -21.94
CA SER A 65 2.39 16.03 -21.61
C SER A 65 3.07 17.40 -21.61
N ARG A 66 4.38 17.43 -21.40
CA ARG A 66 5.14 18.68 -21.54
C ARG A 66 5.15 19.23 -22.96
N ASP A 67 4.94 18.37 -23.95
CA ASP A 67 5.09 18.69 -25.36
C ASP A 67 3.75 18.79 -26.11
N GLY A 68 2.61 18.56 -25.44
CA GLY A 68 1.32 18.72 -26.08
C GLY A 68 0.10 18.37 -25.23
N PHE A 69 -1.04 18.39 -25.90
CA PHE A 69 -2.35 18.10 -25.33
C PHE A 69 -3.21 17.40 -26.38
N SER A 70 -3.99 16.39 -25.98
CA SER A 70 -4.98 15.77 -26.85
C SER A 70 -6.17 15.23 -26.08
N ARG A 71 -7.33 15.22 -26.73
CA ARG A 71 -8.53 14.51 -26.26
C ARG A 71 -8.44 13.01 -26.58
N ILE A 72 -8.97 12.19 -25.68
CA ILE A 72 -9.23 10.76 -25.91
C ILE A 72 -10.54 10.62 -26.70
N ARG A 73 -10.58 9.71 -27.68
CA ARG A 73 -11.79 9.36 -28.42
C ARG A 73 -12.70 8.49 -27.56
N LEU A 74 -13.61 9.13 -26.81
CA LEU A 74 -14.54 8.43 -25.90
C LEU A 74 -15.51 7.49 -26.62
N ASP A 75 -15.74 7.66 -27.93
CA ASP A 75 -16.56 6.75 -28.74
C ASP A 75 -16.05 5.30 -28.74
N ASN A 76 -14.78 5.10 -28.40
CA ASN A 76 -14.14 3.79 -28.34
C ASN A 76 -14.20 3.15 -26.94
N ILE A 77 -14.78 3.82 -25.95
CA ILE A 77 -14.89 3.34 -24.56
C ILE A 77 -16.35 2.98 -24.29
N GLN A 78 -16.61 1.74 -23.85
CA GLN A 78 -17.95 1.29 -23.49
C GLN A 78 -18.30 1.71 -22.06
N ASP A 79 -19.58 1.96 -21.79
CA ASP A 79 -20.04 2.23 -20.43
C ASP A 79 -19.71 1.04 -19.49
N ASN A 80 -19.35 1.36 -18.24
CA ASN A 80 -18.84 0.44 -17.24
C ASN A 80 -17.50 -0.22 -17.60
N THR A 81 -16.70 0.39 -18.48
CA THR A 81 -15.30 -0.02 -18.66
C THR A 81 -14.52 0.27 -17.38
N ASP A 82 -13.96 -0.78 -16.77
CA ASP A 82 -13.12 -0.64 -15.58
C ASP A 82 -11.72 -0.13 -15.94
N ILE A 83 -11.14 -0.66 -17.01
CA ILE A 83 -9.77 -0.38 -17.47
C ILE A 83 -9.79 -0.07 -18.96
N PHE A 84 -9.15 1.02 -19.36
CA PHE A 84 -8.96 1.39 -20.76
C PHE A 84 -7.50 1.69 -21.07
N VAL A 85 -6.96 1.10 -22.14
CA VAL A 85 -5.59 1.34 -22.59
C VAL A 85 -5.58 2.41 -23.67
N VAL A 86 -5.05 3.57 -23.32
CA VAL A 86 -4.83 4.68 -24.24
C VAL A 86 -3.52 4.48 -24.98
N THR A 87 -3.59 4.63 -26.31
CA THR A 87 -2.44 4.64 -27.23
C THR A 87 -2.52 5.90 -28.10
N SER A 88 -1.52 6.11 -28.97
CA SER A 88 -1.54 7.22 -29.94
C SER A 88 -2.82 7.26 -30.78
N ASP A 89 -3.35 6.10 -31.15
CA ASP A 89 -4.51 5.97 -32.04
C ASP A 89 -5.83 6.24 -31.32
N SER A 90 -5.82 6.14 -29.98
CA SER A 90 -6.94 6.51 -29.11
C SER A 90 -7.14 8.03 -29.04
N LEU A 91 -6.23 8.84 -29.61
CA LEU A 91 -6.23 10.29 -29.49
C LEU A 91 -6.83 11.02 -30.70
N MET A 92 -7.40 12.20 -30.47
CA MET A 92 -7.86 13.10 -31.54
C MET A 92 -6.68 13.69 -32.33
N THR A 93 -5.57 14.00 -31.66
CA THR A 93 -4.33 14.50 -32.26
C THR A 93 -3.14 13.74 -31.70
N SER A 94 -2.08 13.57 -32.49
CA SER A 94 -0.86 12.88 -32.03
C SER A 94 -0.25 13.59 -30.82
N LEU A 95 0.13 12.81 -29.80
CA LEU A 95 0.82 13.30 -28.61
C LEU A 95 2.12 12.51 -28.42
N SER A 96 3.23 13.23 -28.28
CA SER A 96 4.52 12.65 -27.93
C SER A 96 4.69 12.65 -26.41
N ILE A 97 5.28 11.56 -25.89
CA ILE A 97 5.67 11.44 -24.49
C ILE A 97 7.17 11.14 -24.45
N ASN A 98 7.94 11.96 -23.75
CA ASN A 98 9.38 11.82 -23.68
C ASN A 98 9.80 10.68 -22.74
N ARG A 99 10.48 9.67 -23.28
CA ARG A 99 10.98 8.51 -22.52
C ARG A 99 11.98 8.88 -21.42
N ASP A 100 12.79 9.91 -21.63
CA ASP A 100 13.81 10.32 -20.67
C ASP A 100 13.20 11.01 -19.45
N GLY A 101 11.98 11.55 -19.59
CA GLY A 101 11.18 12.11 -18.51
C GLY A 101 10.09 13.05 -19.02
N ASP A 102 8.88 12.84 -18.51
CA ASP A 102 7.70 13.63 -18.85
C ASP A 102 6.77 13.79 -17.64
N ASP A 103 5.82 14.73 -17.75
CA ASP A 103 4.76 15.00 -16.78
C ASP A 103 3.41 14.77 -17.46
N ILE A 104 2.93 13.54 -17.39
CA ILE A 104 1.66 13.12 -17.99
C ILE A 104 0.53 13.55 -17.05
N LYS A 105 -0.47 14.25 -17.57
CA LYS A 105 -1.67 14.63 -16.82
C LYS A 105 -2.91 14.15 -17.53
N LEU A 106 -3.84 13.64 -16.74
CA LEU A 106 -5.14 13.18 -17.17
C LEU A 106 -6.19 14.11 -16.58
N HIS A 107 -6.92 14.77 -17.47
CA HIS A 107 -7.94 15.76 -17.18
C HIS A 107 -9.33 15.17 -17.43
N SER A 108 -10.25 15.37 -16.50
CA SER A 108 -11.63 14.91 -16.61
C SER A 108 -12.59 16.09 -16.62
N PHE A 109 -13.24 16.34 -17.76
CA PHE A 109 -14.27 17.36 -17.91
C PHE A 109 -15.64 16.70 -17.92
N LEU A 110 -16.50 17.06 -16.96
CA LEU A 110 -17.86 16.50 -16.87
C LEU A 110 -18.84 17.35 -17.68
N SER A 111 -19.87 16.71 -18.24
CA SER A 111 -20.85 17.38 -19.09
C SER A 111 -21.66 18.46 -18.36
N ASP A 112 -21.91 18.25 -17.06
CA ASP A 112 -22.76 19.14 -16.25
C ASP A 112 -21.97 20.17 -15.43
N LEU A 113 -20.63 20.16 -15.49
CA LEU A 113 -19.79 21.06 -14.70
C LEU A 113 -18.89 21.93 -15.60
N PRO A 114 -18.76 23.23 -15.32
CA PRO A 114 -17.97 24.15 -16.16
C PRO A 114 -16.46 24.13 -15.87
N TYR A 115 -15.96 23.16 -15.10
CA TYR A 115 -14.55 23.05 -14.69
C TYR A 115 -14.07 21.60 -14.65
N ASP A 116 -12.75 21.42 -14.77
CA ASP A 116 -12.08 20.11 -14.58
C ASP A 116 -12.27 19.63 -13.14
N VAL A 117 -12.83 18.42 -12.97
CA VAL A 117 -13.13 17.88 -11.64
C VAL A 117 -11.91 17.31 -10.93
N GLY A 118 -10.80 17.12 -11.64
CA GLY A 118 -9.56 16.66 -11.05
C GLY A 118 -8.51 16.32 -12.11
N VAL A 119 -7.29 16.77 -11.86
CA VAL A 119 -6.12 16.41 -12.65
C VAL A 119 -5.36 15.31 -11.93
N ASP A 120 -5.31 14.14 -12.53
CA ASP A 120 -4.44 13.07 -12.08
C ASP A 120 -3.12 13.13 -12.88
N SER A 121 -1.99 12.82 -12.24
CA SER A 121 -0.68 13.11 -12.83
C SER A 121 0.38 12.08 -12.52
N LEU A 122 1.23 11.81 -13.51
CA LEU A 122 2.40 10.95 -13.42
C LEU A 122 3.62 11.68 -13.98
N CYS A 123 4.54 12.03 -13.08
CA CYS A 123 5.82 12.65 -13.44
C CYS A 123 6.97 11.64 -13.24
N PHE A 124 7.73 11.35 -14.30
CA PHE A 124 8.80 10.34 -14.30
C PHE A 124 10.09 10.87 -14.96
N GLY A 125 11.19 10.13 -14.79
CA GLY A 125 12.45 10.37 -15.49
C GLY A 125 13.33 11.44 -14.87
N ASN A 126 14.00 12.23 -15.73
CA ASN A 126 14.98 13.24 -15.36
C ASN A 126 14.36 14.57 -14.85
N LEU A 127 13.04 14.61 -14.64
CA LEU A 127 12.34 15.80 -14.18
C LEU A 127 12.57 16.07 -12.69
N SER A 128 12.70 17.36 -12.36
CA SER A 128 12.80 17.81 -10.97
C SER A 128 11.54 17.43 -10.20
N GLY A 129 11.72 16.79 -9.04
CA GLY A 129 10.61 16.32 -8.20
C GLY A 129 10.03 14.97 -8.60
N SER A 130 10.49 14.36 -9.69
CA SER A 130 10.06 13.02 -10.05
C SER A 130 10.55 11.99 -9.04
N VAL A 131 9.60 11.18 -8.54
CA VAL A 131 9.88 10.06 -7.64
C VAL A 131 10.17 8.76 -8.39
N ILE A 132 10.02 8.74 -9.72
CA ILE A 132 10.24 7.58 -10.57
C ILE A 132 11.35 7.90 -11.57
N ASP A 133 12.32 7.01 -11.72
CA ASP A 133 13.36 7.13 -12.76
C ASP A 133 12.79 6.95 -14.17
N SER A 134 13.65 7.01 -15.19
CA SER A 134 13.22 6.69 -16.55
C SER A 134 12.73 5.25 -16.65
N ILE A 135 11.71 5.06 -17.49
CA ILE A 135 10.99 3.80 -17.61
C ILE A 135 11.69 2.95 -18.67
N GLN A 136 12.36 1.91 -18.21
CA GLN A 136 13.08 0.98 -19.09
C GLN A 136 12.10 0.04 -19.79
N THR A 137 12.44 -0.40 -21.00
CA THR A 137 11.66 -1.44 -21.70
C THR A 137 11.55 -2.70 -20.83
N GLY A 138 10.34 -3.26 -20.76
CA GLY A 138 10.03 -4.40 -19.88
C GLY A 138 9.60 -4.00 -18.47
N TYR A 139 9.64 -2.71 -18.14
CA TYR A 139 9.09 -2.16 -16.90
C TYR A 139 7.90 -1.26 -17.21
N SER A 140 7.07 -1.04 -16.21
CA SER A 140 6.03 -0.02 -16.18
C SER A 140 6.13 0.81 -14.91
N VAL A 141 5.25 1.79 -14.80
CA VAL A 141 5.01 2.55 -13.58
C VAL A 141 3.56 2.36 -13.23
N THR A 142 3.31 1.83 -12.04
CA THR A 142 1.99 1.39 -11.63
C THR A 142 1.53 2.15 -10.40
N ARG A 143 0.24 2.44 -10.32
CA ARG A 143 -0.40 3.08 -9.19
C ARG A 143 -0.53 2.10 -8.03
N ILE A 144 -0.24 2.59 -6.82
CA ILE A 144 -0.34 1.87 -5.56
C ILE A 144 -1.24 2.68 -4.62
N GLY A 145 -2.51 2.25 -4.52
CA GLY A 145 -3.53 3.05 -3.84
C GLY A 145 -3.67 4.44 -4.47
N TYR A 146 -4.24 5.39 -3.74
CA TYR A 146 -4.69 6.63 -4.36
C TYR A 146 -3.57 7.58 -4.84
N TYR A 147 -2.41 7.65 -4.16
CA TYR A 147 -1.44 8.75 -4.37
C TYR A 147 -0.05 8.32 -4.81
N LEU A 148 0.23 7.02 -4.87
CA LEU A 148 1.58 6.52 -5.00
C LEU A 148 1.78 5.85 -6.35
N PHE A 149 2.93 6.11 -6.97
CA PHE A 149 3.41 5.32 -8.09
C PHE A 149 4.65 4.52 -7.69
N SER A 150 4.79 3.36 -8.30
CA SER A 150 5.94 2.48 -8.16
C SER A 150 6.38 1.98 -9.52
N LYS A 151 7.70 1.93 -9.75
CA LYS A 151 8.25 1.17 -10.88
C LYS A 151 7.86 -0.30 -10.69
N ASP A 152 7.48 -0.93 -11.78
CA ASP A 152 7.00 -2.31 -11.80
C ASP A 152 7.74 -3.12 -12.86
N LYS A 153 8.14 -4.33 -12.50
CA LYS A 153 8.82 -5.31 -13.35
C LYS A 153 7.88 -6.40 -13.88
N SER A 154 6.62 -6.41 -13.44
CA SER A 154 5.56 -7.27 -13.98
C SER A 154 4.44 -6.43 -14.59
N PRO A 155 4.64 -5.74 -15.73
CA PRO A 155 3.61 -4.91 -16.32
C PRO A 155 2.34 -5.67 -16.67
N THR A 156 1.18 -5.09 -16.35
CA THR A 156 -0.14 -5.72 -16.49
C THR A 156 -1.08 -4.98 -17.44
N ILE A 157 -0.60 -4.00 -18.21
CA ILE A 157 -1.39 -3.21 -19.18
C ILE A 157 -2.53 -3.98 -19.85
N GLY A 158 -3.75 -3.50 -19.61
CA GLY A 158 -5.02 -4.06 -20.07
C GLY A 158 -5.65 -5.07 -19.11
N LEU A 159 -5.03 -5.34 -17.96
CA LEU A 159 -5.48 -6.28 -16.94
C LEU A 159 -5.37 -5.64 -15.55
N PRO A 160 -6.13 -6.12 -14.55
CA PRO A 160 -5.97 -5.66 -13.18
C PRO A 160 -4.54 -5.81 -12.67
N ASN A 161 -4.05 -4.76 -12.03
CA ASN A 161 -2.70 -4.68 -11.48
C ASN A 161 -2.44 -5.76 -10.41
N ASP A 162 -1.38 -6.55 -10.60
CA ASP A 162 -0.99 -7.60 -9.66
C ASP A 162 0.00 -7.15 -8.59
N THR A 163 0.61 -5.96 -8.76
CA THR A 163 1.60 -5.31 -7.90
C THR A 163 2.83 -6.15 -7.54
N CYS A 164 3.05 -7.30 -8.18
CA CYS A 164 4.05 -8.29 -7.75
C CYS A 164 5.48 -7.77 -7.91
N GLY A 165 5.77 -7.08 -9.01
CA GLY A 165 7.07 -6.53 -9.36
C GLY A 165 7.32 -5.11 -8.85
N THR A 166 6.54 -4.63 -7.88
CA THR A 166 6.58 -3.21 -7.48
C THR A 166 7.57 -2.91 -6.37
N CYS A 167 8.12 -3.91 -5.69
CA CYS A 167 8.90 -3.68 -4.47
C CYS A 167 10.34 -4.21 -4.56
N GLY A 168 11.25 -3.47 -3.92
CA GLY A 168 12.54 -3.99 -3.45
C GLY A 168 12.45 -4.44 -1.99
N THR A 169 13.55 -4.95 -1.46
CA THR A 169 13.66 -5.41 -0.07
C THR A 169 14.71 -4.58 0.68
N LEU A 170 14.27 -3.95 1.77
CA LEU A 170 15.13 -3.25 2.71
C LEU A 170 15.39 -4.17 3.91
N TYR A 171 16.64 -4.25 4.37
CA TYR A 171 17.01 -4.99 5.57
C TYR A 171 18.13 -4.27 6.34
N GLY A 172 18.31 -4.62 7.60
CA GLY A 172 19.34 -4.02 8.45
C GLY A 172 19.01 -4.23 9.92
N ARG A 173 19.43 -3.31 10.78
CA ARG A 173 19.07 -3.27 12.20
C ARG A 173 18.30 -2.01 12.53
N ILE A 174 17.45 -2.10 13.54
CA ILE A 174 16.75 -0.94 14.09
C ILE A 174 17.36 -0.62 15.45
N TYR A 175 17.60 0.66 15.71
CA TYR A 175 18.10 1.17 16.97
C TYR A 175 17.15 2.23 17.52
N ASP A 176 16.95 2.20 18.84
CA ASP A 176 16.20 3.24 19.53
C ASP A 176 17.02 4.55 19.64
N LYS A 177 16.44 5.58 20.25
CA LYS A 177 17.11 6.89 20.43
C LYS A 177 18.38 6.86 21.27
N ASN A 178 18.61 5.77 22.02
CA ASN A 178 19.79 5.56 22.85
C ASN A 178 20.78 4.59 22.19
N ASN A 179 20.60 4.29 20.90
CA ASN A 179 21.39 3.31 20.13
C ASN A 179 21.29 1.87 20.65
N ILE A 180 20.21 1.52 21.34
CA ILE A 180 19.94 0.14 21.77
C ILE A 180 19.20 -0.58 20.64
N SER A 181 19.63 -1.81 20.32
CA SER A 181 19.00 -2.61 19.27
C SER A 181 17.54 -2.94 19.60
N VAL A 182 16.67 -2.64 18.65
CA VAL A 182 15.26 -3.02 18.64
C VAL A 182 15.14 -4.30 17.82
N THR A 183 14.75 -5.39 18.47
CA THR A 183 14.66 -6.74 17.86
C THR A 183 13.22 -7.25 17.73
N THR A 184 12.25 -6.45 18.15
CA THR A 184 10.83 -6.76 18.07
C THR A 184 10.00 -5.47 18.02
N GLY A 185 8.79 -5.57 17.48
CA GLY A 185 7.83 -4.46 17.42
C GLY A 185 6.96 -4.53 16.17
N ASN A 186 5.85 -3.79 16.19
CA ASN A 186 4.94 -3.68 15.05
C ASN A 186 5.20 -2.36 14.33
N PHE A 187 6.21 -2.38 13.46
CA PHE A 187 6.58 -1.23 12.64
C PHE A 187 6.13 -1.42 11.19
N LYS A 188 5.92 -0.30 10.50
CA LYS A 188 5.56 -0.26 9.07
C LYS A 188 6.25 0.93 8.40
N LEU A 189 6.86 0.68 7.24
CA LEU A 189 7.23 1.73 6.27
C LEU A 189 6.14 1.80 5.20
N ASP A 190 6.44 1.43 3.96
CA ASP A 190 5.43 1.13 2.95
C ASP A 190 4.64 -0.11 3.37
N ASN A 191 5.38 -1.14 3.78
CA ASN A 191 4.85 -2.43 4.19
C ASN A 191 5.32 -2.79 5.61
N PRO A 192 4.71 -3.82 6.24
CA PRO A 192 5.10 -4.25 7.57
C PRO A 192 6.58 -4.60 7.65
N VAL A 193 7.18 -4.29 8.80
CA VAL A 193 8.54 -4.68 9.15
C VAL A 193 8.51 -6.03 9.87
N PHE A 194 9.43 -6.91 9.49
CA PHE A 194 9.58 -8.24 10.07
C PHE A 194 10.97 -8.38 10.68
N PHE A 195 11.04 -8.80 11.95
CA PHE A 195 12.31 -9.11 12.60
C PHE A 195 12.70 -10.57 12.41
N ARG A 196 13.99 -10.83 12.24
CA ARG A 196 14.63 -12.15 12.23
C ARG A 196 15.19 -12.47 13.62
N ASN A 197 15.49 -13.75 13.84
CA ASN A 197 16.03 -14.24 15.12
C ASN A 197 17.40 -13.64 15.47
N ASP A 198 18.17 -13.18 14.48
CA ASP A 198 19.47 -12.52 14.67
C ASP A 198 19.37 -11.02 15.03
N GLY A 199 18.15 -10.53 15.22
CA GLY A 199 17.86 -9.12 15.53
C GLY A 199 17.83 -8.20 14.31
N THR A 200 18.09 -8.70 13.10
CA THR A 200 17.91 -7.92 11.87
C THR A 200 16.44 -7.79 11.52
N TYR A 201 16.08 -6.71 10.82
CA TYR A 201 14.77 -6.56 10.21
C TYR A 201 14.84 -6.78 8.70
N PHE A 202 13.68 -7.05 8.10
CA PHE A 202 13.45 -6.81 6.68
C PHE A 202 12.04 -6.27 6.43
N THR A 203 11.86 -5.55 5.34
CA THR A 203 10.57 -5.06 4.86
C THR A 203 10.60 -4.84 3.35
N ARG A 204 9.43 -4.73 2.75
CA ARG A 204 9.27 -4.47 1.31
C ARG A 204 8.95 -3.00 1.13
N VAL A 205 9.60 -2.34 0.19
CA VAL A 205 9.44 -0.91 -0.07
C VAL A 205 9.15 -0.71 -1.55
N PHE A 206 8.18 0.14 -1.88
CA PHE A 206 7.79 0.38 -3.27
C PHE A 206 8.95 1.03 -4.03
N SER A 207 9.10 0.62 -5.29
CA SER A 207 10.23 0.94 -6.15
C SER A 207 10.14 2.37 -6.67
N ARG A 208 10.68 3.29 -5.87
CA ARG A 208 10.71 4.73 -6.14
C ARG A 208 11.85 5.40 -5.40
N LYS A 209 12.07 6.67 -5.73
CA LYS A 209 12.83 7.61 -4.91
C LYS A 209 11.93 8.12 -3.78
N ALA A 210 12.39 8.02 -2.54
CA ALA A 210 11.67 8.56 -1.39
C ALA A 210 12.63 9.00 -0.28
N ILE A 211 12.18 9.93 0.55
CA ILE A 211 12.87 10.29 1.80
C ILE A 211 11.94 10.00 2.96
N CYS A 212 12.19 8.90 3.66
CA CYS A 212 11.45 8.51 4.84
C CYS A 212 12.08 9.17 6.08
N ARG A 213 11.28 9.94 6.82
CA ARG A 213 11.66 10.56 8.11
C ARG A 213 10.87 10.01 9.28
N PHE A 214 9.91 9.14 8.99
CA PHE A 214 9.04 8.52 9.95
C PHE A 214 8.88 7.04 9.62
N ILE A 215 8.78 6.24 10.67
CA ILE A 215 8.29 4.88 10.61
C ILE A 215 7.00 4.81 11.42
N ILE A 216 6.00 4.09 10.93
CA ILE A 216 4.75 3.92 11.66
C ILE A 216 4.97 2.83 12.71
N TYR A 217 4.55 3.10 13.95
CA TYR A 217 4.46 2.11 15.01
C TYR A 217 3.00 1.90 15.39
N ASN A 218 2.52 0.67 15.25
CA ASN A 218 1.16 0.28 15.59
C ASN A 218 1.12 -0.25 17.03
N TYR A 219 0.24 0.31 17.87
CA TYR A 219 0.15 0.00 19.30
C TYR A 219 -1.28 -0.30 19.74
N MET A 220 -1.44 -0.90 20.93
CA MET A 220 -2.75 -1.29 21.44
C MET A 220 -3.49 -0.13 22.13
N PRO A 221 -4.84 -0.05 22.01
CA PRO A 221 -5.75 -0.98 21.34
C PRO A 221 -6.17 -0.51 19.94
N GLY A 222 -5.27 -0.56 18.94
CA GLY A 222 -5.61 -0.20 17.55
C GLY A 222 -4.99 1.11 17.05
N GLY A 223 -4.29 1.86 17.91
CA GLY A 223 -3.66 3.12 17.55
C GLY A 223 -2.41 2.93 16.68
N SER A 224 -2.07 3.98 15.93
CA SER A 224 -0.76 4.09 15.28
C SER A 224 -0.17 5.46 15.61
N ARG A 225 1.16 5.53 15.67
CA ARG A 225 1.88 6.81 15.75
C ARG A 225 3.08 6.77 14.84
N THR A 226 3.54 7.94 14.44
CA THR A 226 4.80 8.10 13.74
C THR A 226 5.94 8.15 14.76
N VAL A 227 6.98 7.37 14.52
CA VAL A 227 8.27 7.44 15.23
C VAL A 227 9.22 8.14 14.28
N ARG A 228 9.83 9.23 14.73
CA ARG A 228 10.79 9.97 13.90
C ARG A 228 12.07 9.16 13.77
N ILE A 229 12.63 9.11 12.56
CA ILE A 229 13.86 8.38 12.26
C ILE A 229 14.88 9.28 11.58
N ASP A 230 16.14 8.85 11.57
CA ASP A 230 17.14 9.41 10.67
C ASP A 230 16.65 9.33 9.22
N SER A 231 17.02 10.33 8.41
CA SER A 231 16.51 10.45 7.05
C SER A 231 16.98 9.29 6.18
N LEU A 232 16.09 8.33 5.97
CA LEU A 232 16.28 7.18 5.11
C LEU A 232 15.98 7.58 3.66
N ARG A 233 17.03 7.70 2.85
CA ARG A 233 16.93 8.01 1.42
C ARG A 233 16.84 6.71 0.64
N LEU A 234 15.71 6.51 0.00
CA LEU A 234 15.38 5.34 -0.79
C LEU A 234 15.53 5.68 -2.27
N ASN A 235 16.20 4.79 -3.02
CA ASN A 235 16.12 4.74 -4.47
C ASN A 235 15.99 3.26 -4.87
N ILE A 236 14.75 2.78 -4.85
CA ILE A 236 14.44 1.36 -4.87
C ILE A 236 14.12 0.91 -6.28
N ASN A 237 14.75 -0.18 -6.71
CA ASN A 237 14.37 -0.93 -7.90
C ASN A 237 13.63 -2.22 -7.51
N PRO A 238 12.74 -2.70 -8.39
CA PRO A 238 12.09 -4.00 -8.22
C PRO A 238 13.08 -5.13 -7.95
N ASP A 239 12.70 -6.03 -7.04
CA ASP A 239 13.45 -7.25 -6.68
C ASP A 239 14.88 -7.04 -6.17
N SER A 240 15.28 -5.79 -5.90
CA SER A 240 16.62 -5.45 -5.46
C SER A 240 16.71 -5.43 -3.93
N LEU A 241 17.89 -5.74 -3.38
CA LEU A 241 18.16 -5.73 -1.94
C LEU A 241 18.94 -4.49 -1.52
N TYR A 242 18.54 -3.90 -0.39
CA TYR A 242 19.14 -2.71 0.18
C TYR A 242 19.42 -2.91 1.66
N GLU A 243 20.66 -2.70 2.07
CA GLU A 243 21.06 -2.69 3.47
C GLU A 243 20.99 -1.27 4.02
N SER A 244 20.22 -1.06 5.07
CA SER A 244 20.19 0.19 5.81
C SER A 244 19.73 -0.05 7.23
N ASP A 245 20.44 0.55 8.17
CA ASP A 245 19.97 0.64 9.55
C ASP A 245 18.95 1.77 9.69
N ILE A 246 18.04 1.63 10.67
CA ILE A 246 17.05 2.64 11.05
C ILE A 246 17.34 3.07 12.48
N HIS A 247 17.55 4.37 12.68
CA HIS A 247 17.78 4.95 14.01
C HIS A 247 16.61 5.84 14.39
N PHE A 248 16.01 5.59 15.55
CA PHE A 248 14.91 6.40 16.06
C PHE A 248 15.44 7.69 16.68
N GLN A 249 14.80 8.81 16.37
CA GLN A 249 15.10 10.11 16.96
C GLN A 249 14.21 10.43 18.17
N THR A 250 13.11 9.69 18.32
CA THR A 250 12.12 9.89 19.37
C THR A 250 11.83 8.57 20.07
N ASP A 251 11.35 8.65 21.32
CA ASP A 251 10.81 7.48 21.98
C ASP A 251 9.62 6.91 21.21
N TYR A 252 9.44 5.60 21.39
CA TYR A 252 8.22 4.93 21.06
C TYR A 252 7.72 4.29 22.36
N LEU A 253 6.52 4.66 22.84
CA LEU A 253 5.78 3.88 23.85
C LEU A 253 5.66 2.42 23.40
N VAL A 254 6.61 1.59 23.78
CA VAL A 254 6.31 0.20 24.13
C VAL A 254 5.29 0.33 25.25
N GLY A 255 4.11 -0.31 25.12
CA GLY A 255 3.16 -0.36 26.25
C GLY A 255 3.96 -0.72 27.50
N LEU A 256 3.67 -0.04 28.63
CA LEU A 256 4.35 -0.13 29.93
C LEU A 256 5.35 -1.29 29.97
N LYS A 257 6.65 -0.99 30.14
CA LYS A 257 7.69 -2.00 30.38
C LYS A 257 7.09 -3.17 31.16
N ASP A 258 6.72 -4.24 30.46
CA ASP A 258 6.61 -5.54 31.08
C ASP A 258 8.07 -5.80 31.45
N SER A 259 8.37 -5.56 32.72
CA SER A 259 9.62 -5.88 33.38
C SER A 259 10.15 -7.18 32.79
N TYR A 260 11.26 -7.12 32.04
CA TYR A 260 11.99 -8.24 31.45
C TYR A 260 11.23 -9.57 31.56
N GLN A 261 10.15 -9.75 30.78
CA GLN A 261 9.61 -11.09 30.67
C GLN A 261 10.67 -11.86 29.89
N GLN A 262 11.21 -12.88 30.57
CA GLN A 262 12.08 -13.87 29.97
C GLN A 262 11.54 -14.25 28.58
N PRO A 263 12.43 -14.58 27.62
CA PRO A 263 11.98 -15.06 26.33
C PRO A 263 10.87 -16.07 26.56
N ILE A 264 9.69 -15.83 25.94
CA ILE A 264 8.56 -16.74 26.01
C ILE A 264 9.03 -18.00 25.26
N SER A 265 9.74 -18.89 25.96
CA SER A 265 10.38 -20.07 25.41
C SER A 265 9.36 -21.06 24.86
N ASP A 266 8.11 -20.94 25.31
CA ASP A 266 7.07 -21.95 25.10
C ASP A 266 6.00 -21.52 24.09
N LEU A 267 6.08 -20.29 23.55
CA LEU A 267 5.19 -19.86 22.47
C LEU A 267 5.78 -20.31 21.13
N GLU A 268 5.18 -21.34 20.53
CA GLU A 268 5.65 -21.94 19.29
C GLU A 268 4.59 -21.81 18.18
N VAL A 269 5.05 -21.48 16.97
CA VAL A 269 4.24 -21.58 15.75
C VAL A 269 5.02 -22.37 14.72
N LEU A 270 4.62 -23.62 14.50
CA LEU A 270 5.16 -24.47 13.45
C LEU A 270 4.19 -24.50 12.29
N ASN A 271 4.72 -24.45 11.08
CA ASN A 271 3.92 -24.63 9.88
C ASN A 271 4.43 -25.82 9.05
N TYR A 272 3.54 -26.77 8.75
CA TYR A 272 3.88 -27.97 8.00
C TYR A 272 2.67 -28.53 7.22
N PRO A 273 2.89 -29.03 5.99
CA PRO A 273 4.16 -28.98 5.25
C PRO A 273 4.54 -27.54 4.84
N ASN A 274 5.84 -27.27 4.73
CA ASN A 274 6.35 -26.01 4.18
C ASN A 274 7.69 -26.30 3.48
N PRO A 275 7.76 -26.28 2.14
CA PRO A 275 6.70 -25.85 1.21
C PRO A 275 5.44 -26.74 1.18
N PHE A 276 4.30 -26.22 0.70
CA PHE A 276 3.03 -26.96 0.60
C PHE A 276 2.33 -26.76 -0.75
N ASN A 277 1.48 -27.70 -1.18
CA ASN A 277 0.77 -27.63 -2.47
C ASN A 277 -0.70 -27.16 -2.32
N SER A 278 -1.45 -27.80 -1.43
CA SER A 278 -2.90 -27.56 -1.27
C SER A 278 -3.28 -27.01 0.09
N ARG A 279 -2.51 -27.35 1.13
CA ARG A 279 -2.74 -26.91 2.50
C ARG A 279 -1.46 -26.97 3.32
N THR A 280 -1.22 -25.95 4.15
CA THR A 280 -0.29 -26.01 5.29
C THR A 280 -1.08 -25.97 6.58
N ASN A 281 -0.63 -26.71 7.58
CA ASN A 281 -1.13 -26.56 8.94
C ASN A 281 -0.27 -25.56 9.70
N PHE A 282 -0.86 -24.87 10.67
CA PHE A 282 -0.18 -24.09 11.70
C PHE A 282 -0.47 -24.74 13.05
N LYS A 283 0.55 -25.36 13.66
CA LYS A 283 0.49 -25.82 15.04
C LYS A 283 0.93 -24.68 15.94
N VAL A 284 -0.01 -24.16 16.73
CA VAL A 284 0.25 -23.07 17.69
C VAL A 284 0.22 -23.63 19.10
N GLN A 285 1.28 -23.38 19.86
CA GLN A 285 1.32 -23.63 21.30
C GLN A 285 1.34 -22.29 22.02
N ILE A 286 0.30 -22.03 22.81
CA ILE A 286 0.11 -20.81 23.59
C ILE A 286 0.43 -21.12 25.06
N PRO A 287 1.37 -20.39 25.69
CA PRO A 287 1.72 -20.59 27.08
C PRO A 287 0.59 -20.16 28.03
N PRO A 288 0.54 -20.68 29.27
CA PRO A 288 -0.56 -20.42 30.22
C PRO A 288 -0.88 -18.95 30.45
N ASN A 289 0.13 -18.08 30.47
CA ASN A 289 -0.02 -16.63 30.67
C ASN A 289 -0.70 -15.90 29.49
N LEU A 290 -0.84 -16.54 28.33
CA LEU A 290 -1.44 -15.95 27.12
C LEU A 290 -2.77 -16.62 26.71
N GLN A 291 -3.28 -17.58 27.49
CA GLN A 291 -4.49 -18.34 27.12
C GLN A 291 -5.76 -17.49 26.97
N ASN A 292 -5.83 -16.34 27.65
CA ASN A 292 -6.98 -15.43 27.58
C ASN A 292 -6.88 -14.40 26.43
N GLU A 293 -5.79 -14.42 25.66
CA GLU A 293 -5.60 -13.47 24.57
C GLU A 293 -6.31 -13.89 23.28
N LYS A 294 -6.92 -12.91 22.59
CA LYS A 294 -7.55 -13.12 21.28
C LYS A 294 -6.48 -13.09 20.19
N MET A 295 -5.91 -14.26 19.92
CA MET A 295 -4.81 -14.44 18.98
C MET A 295 -5.32 -14.75 17.56
N ASN A 296 -4.63 -14.24 16.54
CA ASN A 296 -4.84 -14.56 15.14
C ASN A 296 -3.49 -14.83 14.44
N ILE A 297 -3.49 -15.73 13.46
CA ILE A 297 -2.43 -15.82 12.44
C ILE A 297 -2.86 -14.97 11.26
N ASP A 298 -2.26 -13.79 11.11
CA ASP A 298 -2.42 -12.96 9.92
C ASP A 298 -1.40 -13.40 8.88
N ILE A 299 -1.86 -13.73 7.67
CA ILE A 299 -1.02 -14.12 6.53
C ILE A 299 -1.00 -12.97 5.53
N PHE A 300 0.19 -12.67 5.03
CA PHE A 300 0.52 -11.56 4.16
C PHE A 300 1.19 -12.08 2.89
N ASN A 301 0.88 -11.48 1.74
CA ASN A 301 1.59 -11.73 0.51
C ASN A 301 3.00 -11.12 0.52
N VAL A 302 3.76 -11.30 -0.57
CA VAL A 302 5.14 -10.81 -0.72
C VAL A 302 5.29 -9.30 -0.65
N ILE A 303 4.21 -8.53 -0.85
CA ILE A 303 4.24 -7.08 -0.68
C ILE A 303 3.75 -6.67 0.71
N GLY A 304 3.37 -7.59 1.60
CA GLY A 304 2.94 -7.25 2.95
C GLY A 304 1.48 -6.80 3.08
N GLN A 305 0.68 -6.97 2.02
CA GLN A 305 -0.78 -6.90 2.12
C GLN A 305 -1.29 -8.15 2.83
N LYS A 306 -2.17 -7.95 3.81
CA LYS A 306 -2.83 -9.04 4.53
C LYS A 306 -3.84 -9.72 3.62
N ILE A 307 -3.68 -11.01 3.40
CA ILE A 307 -4.54 -11.81 2.52
C ILE A 307 -5.51 -12.72 3.28
N VAL A 308 -5.23 -13.08 4.54
CA VAL A 308 -6.18 -13.81 5.37
C VAL A 308 -5.80 -13.66 6.84
N SER A 309 -6.76 -13.83 7.74
CA SER A 309 -6.55 -13.89 9.19
C SER A 309 -7.25 -15.11 9.75
N ILE A 310 -6.50 -15.98 10.43
CA ILE A 310 -7.00 -17.23 11.00
C ILE A 310 -7.04 -17.07 12.51
N LYS A 311 -8.24 -17.14 13.08
CA LYS A 311 -8.43 -17.05 14.53
C LYS A 311 -7.79 -18.25 15.23
N VAL A 312 -6.98 -17.99 16.24
CA VAL A 312 -6.32 -19.00 17.08
C VAL A 312 -7.13 -19.17 18.36
N MET A 313 -7.48 -20.41 18.68
CA MET A 313 -8.20 -20.75 19.89
C MET A 313 -7.35 -21.73 20.69
N ASN A 314 -6.75 -21.27 21.79
CA ASN A 314 -5.84 -22.06 22.64
C ASN A 314 -4.74 -22.77 21.81
N ASN A 315 -4.19 -23.86 22.34
CA ASN A 315 -3.36 -24.78 21.57
C ASN A 315 -4.20 -25.37 20.44
N SER A 316 -3.92 -24.97 19.21
CA SER A 316 -4.73 -25.30 18.05
C SER A 316 -3.87 -25.75 16.89
N LEU A 317 -4.42 -26.71 16.14
CA LEU A 317 -3.94 -27.05 14.81
C LEU A 317 -4.89 -26.37 13.81
N LEU A 318 -4.40 -25.33 13.18
CA LEU A 318 -5.13 -24.54 12.21
C LEU A 318 -4.60 -24.88 10.81
N TYR A 319 -5.30 -24.47 9.76
CA TYR A 319 -4.79 -24.65 8.41
C TYR A 319 -5.05 -23.43 7.54
N TRP A 320 -4.21 -23.31 6.52
CA TRP A 320 -4.43 -22.41 5.39
C TRP A 320 -4.36 -23.24 4.11
N ASP A 321 -5.39 -23.10 3.27
CA ASP A 321 -5.55 -23.82 2.00
C ASP A 321 -5.11 -22.99 0.77
N GLY A 322 -4.36 -21.90 1.01
CA GLY A 322 -3.90 -21.04 -0.06
C GLY A 322 -5.00 -20.12 -0.62
N LYS A 323 -6.05 -19.83 0.16
CA LYS A 323 -7.09 -18.88 -0.22
C LYS A 323 -6.99 -17.54 0.50
N ASP A 324 -7.40 -16.48 -0.16
CA ASP A 324 -7.57 -15.17 0.46
C ASP A 324 -8.92 -15.06 1.20
N TYR A 325 -9.20 -13.88 1.73
CA TYR A 325 -10.44 -13.56 2.45
C TYR A 325 -11.70 -13.58 1.59
N TYR A 326 -11.57 -13.54 0.26
CA TYR A 326 -12.68 -13.70 -0.68
C TYR A 326 -12.89 -15.16 -1.09
N GLY A 327 -12.03 -16.07 -0.63
CA GLY A 327 -12.05 -17.48 -1.03
C GLY A 327 -11.36 -17.77 -2.36
N ASN A 328 -10.67 -16.79 -2.93
CA ASN A 328 -9.92 -16.96 -4.18
C ASN A 328 -8.56 -17.61 -3.89
N GLN A 329 -8.13 -18.49 -4.80
CA GLN A 329 -6.82 -19.12 -4.68
C GLN A 329 -5.72 -18.10 -4.96
N VAL A 330 -4.77 -17.95 -4.03
CA VAL A 330 -3.61 -17.08 -4.23
C VAL A 330 -2.56 -17.75 -5.14
N SER A 331 -1.68 -16.94 -5.73
CA SER A 331 -0.59 -17.41 -6.59
C SER A 331 0.42 -18.28 -5.83
N SER A 332 1.16 -19.14 -6.54
CA SER A 332 2.32 -19.81 -5.93
C SER A 332 3.34 -18.78 -5.50
N GLY A 333 4.00 -19.00 -4.36
CA GLY A 333 4.99 -18.05 -3.88
C GLY A 333 5.20 -18.10 -2.38
N ARG A 334 6.04 -17.17 -1.91
CA ARG A 334 6.31 -16.98 -0.48
C ARG A 334 5.25 -16.09 0.14
N TYR A 335 4.79 -16.48 1.32
CA TYR A 335 3.89 -15.70 2.15
C TYR A 335 4.51 -15.53 3.53
N HIS A 336 4.18 -14.44 4.21
CA HIS A 336 4.63 -14.16 5.57
C HIS A 336 3.45 -14.29 6.52
N TYR A 337 3.67 -14.83 7.70
CA TYR A 337 2.62 -14.87 8.72
C TYR A 337 3.07 -14.17 10.00
N GLN A 338 2.10 -13.67 10.77
CA GLN A 338 2.31 -13.13 12.09
C GLN A 338 1.25 -13.67 13.04
N LEU A 339 1.67 -14.34 14.11
CA LEU A 339 0.83 -14.61 15.27
C LEU A 339 0.74 -13.33 16.10
N ARG A 340 -0.46 -12.82 16.29
CA ARG A 340 -0.71 -11.53 16.95
C ARG A 340 -1.95 -11.53 17.82
N SER A 341 -1.98 -10.69 18.85
CA SER A 341 -3.16 -10.33 19.63
C SER A 341 -3.39 -8.84 19.48
N GLY A 342 -4.46 -8.46 18.77
CA GLY A 342 -4.64 -7.10 18.28
C GLY A 342 -3.43 -6.62 17.47
N ASN A 343 -2.74 -5.58 17.96
CA ASN A 343 -1.55 -4.98 17.34
C ASN A 343 -0.23 -5.55 17.86
N LYS A 344 -0.23 -6.39 18.91
CA LYS A 344 1.00 -7.01 19.44
C LYS A 344 1.34 -8.24 18.62
N VAL A 345 2.53 -8.25 18.02
CA VAL A 345 3.06 -9.41 17.29
C VAL A 345 3.88 -10.25 18.26
N TYR A 346 3.54 -11.52 18.37
CA TYR A 346 4.23 -12.46 19.25
C TYR A 346 5.23 -13.35 18.51
N LYS A 347 4.85 -13.81 17.32
CA LYS A 347 5.71 -14.59 16.43
C LYS A 347 5.45 -14.18 14.99
N ASN A 348 6.46 -14.34 14.16
CA ASN A 348 6.40 -14.18 12.72
C ASN A 348 7.14 -15.33 12.05
N GLY A 349 6.83 -15.56 10.78
CA GLY A 349 7.50 -16.57 9.97
C GLY A 349 7.09 -16.47 8.51
N SER A 350 7.45 -17.46 7.71
CA SER A 350 7.06 -17.53 6.30
C SER A 350 6.65 -18.92 5.88
N VAL A 351 5.73 -18.99 4.92
CA VAL A 351 5.27 -20.22 4.28
C VAL A 351 5.49 -20.12 2.77
N ILE A 352 5.69 -21.24 2.08
CA ILE A 352 5.90 -21.30 0.63
C ILE A 352 4.80 -22.19 0.04
N LEU A 353 3.94 -21.60 -0.80
CA LEU A 353 2.93 -22.30 -1.58
C LEU A 353 3.52 -22.67 -2.95
N LEU A 354 3.54 -23.96 -3.25
CA LEU A 354 3.82 -24.52 -4.56
C LEU A 354 2.47 -24.83 -5.23
N LYS A 355 2.33 -24.65 -6.55
CA LYS A 355 1.17 -25.20 -7.27
C LYS A 355 1.59 -26.48 -7.95
#